data_AF-S4R6H6-F1
#
_entry.id   AF-S4R6H6-F1
#
_cell.length_a   1.000
_cell.length_b   1.000
_cell.length_c   1.000
_cell.angle_alpha   90.00
_cell.angle_beta   90.00
_cell.angle_gamma   90.00
#
_symmetry.space_group_name_H-M   'P 1'
#
loop_
_entity.id
_entity.type
_entity.pdbx_description
1 polymer ?
#
loop_
_entity_poly.entity_id
_entity_poly.type
_entity_poly.pdbx_seq_one_letter_code
_entity_poly.pdbx_strand_id
1 'polypeptide(L)'
;QMVMHSNAHPPIMLSASWTQAVPYKEQSYHRTPSESIANNYTPSVSSLRLQALARRYEPPAPHSRTARHSSPRKAPSRILVGRKPRSPSLKVAPLRDKTRSAIRRKDPSLRQGARAGKTEVLRFQNAPRDVEIDAPMFPDAQHSIMMCQEQILYICIPLLTNVLDYILEDPAERRRLRVASVPRPFAVRTVRAPVPWRAAFQQAQASAASDLFSIHPMMLHIHWLWLHQFSELRFVRVADLHAAALPLPPLEFEELVRTHCREARETLCSSWVPACAKLFVEHQALWTPLVPHSDSGPLEQVQGFFACAATLMSQQLRQMVTESLGDLLSFLKMHQGGNDFGEAYGHLQFVTTPVLTLQLKVEEPKISFDPDFNECWQLLLRCFHVIISSSEGISRVERELFVDLRDENLVLRSVHQEEALVADVLNKAARIFNSNTVGPLKYLNIYKEYSDFLNNKAGQEISAFLQERHSLQAFDKKLEALQAVHSKVASRPVTVHLALVCLSAEELHQDLAARVRRQSERLVLFQMEENRLMNSRVGWAYCDLLDGVEEPFFITILTPVCKSNAVILHALSSTNEPAGRNISLLQSYTWKRAEDIKLNGQVFHWPDHIRSVFEASVTRLQTRREQAENEL
;
A
#
# COMPACT_ATOMS: atom_id res chain seq x y z
N GLN A 1 37.99 16.27 11.41
CA GLN A 1 36.67 15.75 11.82
C GLN A 1 36.51 14.37 11.20
N MET A 2 36.55 13.31 12.00
CA MET A 2 36.26 11.94 11.53
C MET A 2 34.74 11.79 11.42
N VAL A 3 34.24 11.70 10.20
CA VAL A 3 32.85 11.32 9.91
C VAL A 3 32.80 9.79 9.92
N MET A 4 32.28 9.23 11.02
CA MET A 4 31.90 7.81 11.10
C MET A 4 30.77 7.57 10.10
N HIS A 5 31.06 6.81 9.04
CA HIS A 5 30.05 6.26 8.15
C HIS A 5 29.37 5.04 8.84
N SER A 6 28.08 4.86 8.53
CA SER A 6 27.25 3.67 8.79
C SER A 6 26.72 3.39 10.22
N ASN A 7 26.13 4.36 10.89
CA ASN A 7 25.05 4.05 11.85
C ASN A 7 23.93 5.06 11.68
N ALA A 8 22.71 4.61 11.38
CA ALA A 8 21.52 5.47 11.27
C ALA A 8 21.20 6.24 12.58
N HIS A 9 21.89 5.91 13.68
CA HIS A 9 21.77 6.56 14.97
C HIS A 9 23.14 6.82 15.62
N PRO A 10 23.31 7.94 16.34
CA PRO A 10 24.53 8.22 17.08
C PRO A 10 24.80 7.17 18.18
N PRO A 11 26.08 6.92 18.52
CA PRO A 11 26.47 5.92 19.51
C PRO A 11 25.89 6.24 20.90
N ILE A 12 25.77 5.24 21.77
CA ILE A 12 25.28 5.42 23.15
C ILE A 12 26.29 6.25 23.98
N MET A 13 27.58 6.05 23.71
CA MET A 13 28.70 6.69 24.40
C MET A 13 29.43 7.68 23.49
N LEU A 14 30.03 8.73 24.06
CA LEU A 14 30.93 9.62 23.34
C LEU A 14 32.26 8.92 23.04
N SER A 15 32.54 8.73 21.75
CA SER A 15 33.77 8.11 21.24
C SER A 15 35.04 8.92 21.54
N ALA A 16 34.92 10.25 21.67
CA ALA A 16 36.03 11.15 21.97
C ALA A 16 35.94 11.72 23.40
N SER A 17 35.90 10.85 24.41
CA SER A 17 35.94 11.25 25.82
C SER A 17 37.09 10.57 26.55
N TRP A 18 37.85 11.33 27.34
CA TRP A 18 38.95 10.79 28.16
C TRP A 18 38.50 9.77 29.20
N THR A 19 37.25 9.89 29.65
CA THR A 19 36.69 9.05 30.72
C THR A 19 35.97 7.82 30.20
N GLN A 20 35.77 7.69 28.87
CA GLN A 20 35.05 6.61 28.17
C GLN A 20 33.62 6.30 28.68
N ALA A 21 33.17 7.00 29.72
CA ALA A 21 31.92 6.78 30.45
C ALA A 21 30.89 7.89 30.19
N VAL A 22 31.10 8.79 29.21
CA VAL A 22 30.17 9.90 28.97
C VAL A 22 29.10 9.51 27.95
N PRO A 23 27.80 9.60 28.28
CA PRO A 23 26.71 9.38 27.33
C PRO A 23 26.72 10.38 26.18
N TYR A 24 26.41 9.93 24.96
CA TYR A 24 26.33 10.80 23.78
C TYR A 24 25.33 11.96 23.93
N LYS A 25 24.20 11.72 24.61
CA LYS A 25 23.18 12.75 24.87
C LYS A 25 23.71 14.00 25.59
N GLU A 26 24.79 13.86 26.37
CA GLU A 26 25.40 14.97 27.11
C GLU A 26 26.09 16.00 26.21
N GLN A 27 26.40 15.67 24.95
CA GLN A 27 27.02 16.59 24.00
C GLN A 27 26.17 17.85 23.76
N SER A 28 24.84 17.71 23.85
CA SER A 28 23.89 18.82 23.68
C SER A 28 23.89 19.83 24.84
N TYR A 29 24.45 19.47 26.00
CA TYR A 29 24.34 20.27 27.22
C TYR A 29 25.59 21.13 27.53
N HIS A 30 26.57 21.21 26.62
CA HIS A 30 27.82 21.97 26.77
C HIS A 30 28.52 21.76 28.13
N ARG A 31 28.70 20.50 28.54
CA ARG A 31 29.37 20.13 29.80
C ARG A 31 30.74 19.56 29.55
N THR A 32 31.67 19.82 30.47
CA THR A 32 32.96 19.14 30.45
C THR A 32 32.78 17.66 30.82
N PRO A 33 33.65 16.75 30.34
CA PRO A 33 33.58 15.33 30.72
C PRO A 33 33.55 15.11 32.23
N SER A 34 34.27 15.93 33.01
CA SER A 34 34.28 15.85 34.48
C SER A 34 32.95 16.24 35.12
N GLU A 35 32.18 17.14 34.49
CA GLU A 35 30.86 17.57 34.96
C GLU A 35 29.76 16.56 34.61
N SER A 36 29.95 15.74 33.57
CA SER A 36 28.97 14.73 33.14
C SER A 36 29.17 13.36 33.79
N ILE A 37 30.33 13.06 34.39
CA ILE A 37 30.58 11.78 35.09
C ILE A 37 29.53 11.50 36.18
N ALA A 38 29.12 12.54 36.92
CA ALA A 38 28.16 12.41 38.01
C ALA A 38 26.76 11.99 37.51
N ASN A 39 26.45 12.25 36.24
CA ASN A 39 25.16 11.92 35.62
C ASN A 39 24.99 10.41 35.42
N ASN A 40 26.10 9.68 35.31
CA ASN A 40 26.10 8.21 35.18
C ASN A 40 25.54 7.46 36.39
N TYR A 41 25.27 8.17 37.49
CA TYR A 41 24.77 7.58 38.73
C TYR A 41 23.28 7.88 38.98
N THR A 42 22.73 9.01 38.48
CA THR A 42 21.30 9.36 38.58
C THR A 42 20.96 10.67 37.84
N PRO A 43 19.77 10.84 37.25
CA PRO A 43 19.36 12.11 36.63
C PRO A 43 19.14 13.25 37.61
N SER A 44 18.94 12.96 38.90
CA SER A 44 18.80 13.99 39.93
C SER A 44 20.07 14.85 40.08
N VAL A 45 21.21 14.30 39.66
CA VAL A 45 22.55 14.91 39.73
C VAL A 45 22.93 15.54 38.39
N SER A 46 22.08 15.38 37.36
CA SER A 46 22.30 15.86 36.00
C SER A 46 22.38 17.38 35.83
N SER A 47 22.24 18.19 36.87
CA SER A 47 22.42 19.65 36.79
C SER A 47 23.58 20.15 37.65
N LEU A 48 24.28 19.26 38.35
CA LEU A 48 25.40 19.63 39.21
C LEU A 48 26.63 19.97 38.37
N ARG A 49 27.10 21.21 38.52
CA ARG A 49 28.39 21.65 37.97
C ARG A 49 29.44 21.57 39.07
N LEU A 50 30.67 21.17 38.71
CA LEU A 50 31.81 21.11 39.65
C LEU A 50 32.04 22.44 40.36
N GLN A 51 31.80 23.56 39.66
CA GLN A 51 31.88 24.91 40.23
C GLN A 51 30.87 25.16 41.38
N ALA A 52 29.74 24.46 41.40
CA ALA A 52 28.72 24.58 42.44
C ALA A 52 29.02 23.75 43.70
N LEU A 53 29.91 22.74 43.60
CA LEU A 53 30.32 21.88 44.72
C LEU A 53 31.40 22.52 45.61
N ALA A 54 32.16 23.48 45.09
CA ALA A 54 33.33 24.05 45.76
C ALA A 54 33.05 24.96 46.98
N ARG A 55 31.81 25.06 47.48
CA ARG A 55 31.44 26.08 48.49
C ARG A 55 31.19 25.61 49.92
N ARG A 56 31.55 24.39 50.32
CA ARG A 56 31.37 23.99 51.74
C ARG A 56 32.52 23.13 52.28
N TYR A 57 33.61 23.79 52.65
CA TYR A 57 34.40 23.38 53.81
C TYR A 57 35.22 24.58 54.35
N GLU A 58 34.66 25.30 55.31
CA GLU A 58 35.45 26.10 56.26
C GLU A 58 35.55 25.29 57.55
N PRO A 59 36.75 24.94 58.05
CA PRO A 59 36.88 24.34 59.36
C PRO A 59 36.53 25.39 60.43
N PRO A 60 35.68 25.07 61.43
CA PRO A 60 35.36 26.02 62.49
C PRO A 60 36.59 26.27 63.38
N ALA A 61 36.87 27.54 63.65
CA ALA A 61 37.89 27.98 64.60
C ALA A 61 37.59 27.46 66.02
N PRO A 62 38.60 27.07 66.82
CA PRO A 62 38.38 26.52 68.16
C PRO A 62 37.97 27.61 69.15
N HIS A 63 36.71 27.57 69.59
CA HIS A 63 36.20 28.40 70.68
C HIS A 63 36.71 27.90 72.04
N SER A 64 37.31 28.81 72.82
CA SER A 64 37.49 28.65 74.26
C SER A 64 36.33 29.32 75.03
N ARG A 65 35.99 28.70 76.16
CA ARG A 65 34.79 28.85 76.97
C ARG A 65 34.72 30.18 77.74
N THR A 66 33.51 30.72 77.96
CA THR A 66 32.85 30.74 79.30
C THR A 66 31.52 31.52 79.34
N ALA A 67 30.56 30.90 80.04
CA ALA A 67 29.58 31.45 81.00
C ALA A 67 28.47 32.48 80.62
N ARG A 68 27.23 31.95 80.68
CA ARG A 68 26.06 32.37 81.50
C ARG A 68 25.13 33.52 81.07
N HIS A 69 23.83 33.15 81.15
CA HIS A 69 22.62 33.85 81.64
C HIS A 69 21.49 34.27 80.67
N SER A 70 20.29 33.81 81.07
CA SER A 70 18.92 34.34 80.95
C SER A 70 18.08 34.16 79.66
N SER A 71 16.88 33.60 79.89
CA SER A 71 15.73 33.29 79.02
C SER A 71 14.91 34.55 78.61
N PRO A 72 13.68 34.48 78.02
CA PRO A 72 12.95 33.40 77.33
C PRO A 72 12.20 33.81 76.01
N ARG A 73 11.58 32.82 75.35
CA ARG A 73 10.34 32.88 74.51
C ARG A 73 10.35 33.65 73.17
N LYS A 74 9.99 32.93 72.09
CA LYS A 74 8.68 33.03 71.39
C LYS A 74 8.55 31.95 70.31
N ALA A 75 7.52 31.10 70.44
CA ALA A 75 6.85 30.44 69.32
C ALA A 75 5.84 31.45 68.72
N PRO A 76 5.38 31.33 67.46
CA PRO A 76 4.43 30.29 67.03
C PRO A 76 4.73 29.83 65.57
N SER A 77 4.01 28.98 64.84
CA SER A 77 2.67 28.41 64.96
C SER A 77 2.63 27.12 64.14
N ARG A 78 1.76 26.22 64.59
CA ARG A 78 1.45 24.90 64.07
C ARG A 78 0.36 25.02 62.99
N ILE A 79 0.52 24.33 61.86
CA ILE A 79 -0.63 23.93 61.00
C ILE A 79 -0.70 22.40 61.03
N LEU A 80 -1.70 21.93 61.78
CA LEU A 80 -2.41 20.65 61.70
C LEU A 80 -3.12 20.59 60.31
N VAL A 81 -3.42 19.48 59.62
CA VAL A 81 -3.61 18.06 59.91
C VAL A 81 -3.81 17.36 58.56
N GLY A 82 -3.49 16.07 58.47
CA GLY A 82 -3.95 15.21 57.38
C GLY A 82 -3.63 13.74 57.63
N ARG A 83 -4.40 13.10 58.52
CA ARG A 83 -4.31 11.69 58.93
C ARG A 83 -4.45 10.71 57.75
N LYS A 84 -3.59 9.68 57.71
CA LYS A 84 -3.83 8.40 57.02
C LYS A 84 -4.56 7.41 57.94
N PRO A 85 -5.44 6.54 57.43
CA PRO A 85 -6.02 5.45 58.21
C PRO A 85 -5.07 4.24 58.30
N ARG A 86 -5.12 3.59 59.47
CA ARG A 86 -4.46 2.32 59.82
C ARG A 86 -5.27 1.13 59.31
N SER A 87 -4.58 0.03 59.03
CA SER A 87 -5.13 -1.33 59.06
C SER A 87 -4.28 -2.22 60.00
N PRO A 88 -4.86 -3.29 60.58
CA PRO A 88 -4.52 -3.73 61.92
C PRO A 88 -3.52 -4.90 61.98
N SER A 89 -2.77 -4.90 63.08
CA SER A 89 -1.89 -5.96 63.56
C SER A 89 -2.64 -7.21 64.03
N LEU A 90 -2.20 -8.38 63.59
CA LEU A 90 -2.45 -9.65 64.25
C LEU A 90 -1.19 -10.08 65.00
N LYS A 91 -1.33 -10.20 66.32
CA LYS A 91 -0.33 -10.73 67.25
C LYS A 91 -0.47 -12.25 67.29
N VAL A 92 0.65 -12.97 67.23
CA VAL A 92 0.77 -14.31 67.84
C VAL A 92 2.05 -14.35 68.67
N ALA A 93 1.89 -14.82 69.90
CA ALA A 93 2.87 -14.91 70.97
C ALA A 93 3.74 -16.19 70.84
N PRO A 94 4.83 -16.31 71.63
CA PRO A 94 6.01 -17.11 71.28
C PRO A 94 5.98 -18.52 71.85
N LEU A 95 6.57 -19.47 71.11
CA LEU A 95 6.95 -20.79 71.63
C LEU A 95 8.46 -20.83 71.88
N ARG A 96 8.76 -21.23 73.12
CA ARG A 96 10.08 -21.42 73.73
C ARG A 96 10.78 -22.64 73.15
N ASP A 97 12.09 -22.52 72.95
CA ASP A 97 13.10 -23.56 73.24
C ASP A 97 14.40 -22.82 73.60
N LYS A 98 14.92 -22.88 74.83
CA LYS A 98 15.69 -23.98 75.43
C LYS A 98 16.68 -24.61 74.44
N THR A 99 17.88 -24.06 74.33
CA THR A 99 19.06 -24.48 75.12
C THR A 99 20.32 -23.95 74.45
N ARG A 100 21.20 -23.44 75.29
CA ARG A 100 22.44 -22.72 74.99
C ARG A 100 23.59 -23.73 75.04
N SER A 101 24.40 -23.81 73.99
CA SER A 101 25.85 -24.09 74.08
C SER A 101 26.46 -23.51 72.80
N ALA A 102 27.20 -22.39 72.78
CA ALA A 102 28.41 -22.01 73.49
C ALA A 102 29.62 -22.88 73.14
N ILE A 103 30.24 -22.64 71.99
CA ILE A 103 31.70 -22.66 71.88
C ILE A 103 32.13 -21.33 71.26
N ARG A 104 32.62 -20.47 72.16
CA ARG A 104 33.33 -19.22 71.89
C ARG A 104 34.81 -19.58 72.05
N ARG A 105 35.62 -19.46 71.00
CA ARG A 105 37.07 -19.26 71.16
C ARG A 105 37.39 -17.80 70.83
N LYS A 106 37.88 -17.13 71.88
CA LYS A 106 38.40 -15.78 71.99
C LYS A 106 39.85 -15.77 71.47
N ASP A 107 40.20 -14.78 70.64
CA ASP A 107 41.15 -13.67 70.92
C ASP A 107 42.65 -14.05 70.73
N PRO A 108 43.62 -13.11 70.66
CA PRO A 108 43.61 -11.75 70.11
C PRO A 108 44.95 -11.32 69.42
N SER A 109 44.91 -10.09 68.89
CA SER A 109 46.00 -9.08 68.85
C SER A 109 47.16 -9.23 67.86
N LEU A 110 47.32 -8.19 67.02
CA LEU A 110 48.48 -7.29 67.12
C LEU A 110 48.17 -5.94 66.44
N ARG A 111 48.26 -4.88 67.25
CA ARG A 111 48.33 -3.48 66.85
C ARG A 111 49.75 -3.18 66.35
N GLN A 112 49.84 -2.40 65.28
CA GLN A 112 50.87 -1.39 64.92
C GLN A 112 50.53 -1.02 63.46
N GLY A 113 50.61 0.19 62.93
CA GLY A 113 51.07 1.51 63.34
C GLY A 113 50.98 2.34 62.05
N ALA A 114 50.49 3.57 62.13
CA ALA A 114 50.23 4.41 60.97
C ALA A 114 51.51 4.82 60.22
N ARG A 115 51.45 4.90 58.88
CA ARG A 115 52.20 5.91 58.11
C ARG A 115 51.51 6.19 56.76
N ALA A 116 51.23 7.48 56.55
CA ALA A 116 50.76 8.03 55.29
C ALA A 116 51.86 7.96 54.23
N GLY A 117 51.54 7.44 53.05
CA GLY A 117 52.39 7.41 51.87
C GLY A 117 51.56 7.80 50.64
N LYS A 118 52.05 8.80 49.90
CA LYS A 118 51.42 9.47 48.75
C LYS A 118 51.04 8.47 47.65
N THR A 119 49.81 8.53 47.16
CA THR A 119 49.41 7.84 45.92
C THR A 119 49.80 8.72 44.73
N GLU A 120 50.84 8.31 43.99
CA GLU A 120 51.15 8.87 42.68
C GLU A 120 50.06 8.49 41.68
N VAL A 121 49.56 9.50 40.96
CA VAL A 121 48.59 9.33 39.88
C VAL A 121 49.33 8.85 38.64
N LEU A 122 49.16 7.58 38.26
CA LEU A 122 49.65 7.03 37.00
C LEU A 122 48.95 7.72 35.82
N ARG A 123 49.72 8.44 35.00
CA ARG A 123 49.30 9.01 33.72
C ARG A 123 49.25 7.89 32.67
N PHE A 124 48.10 7.69 32.04
CA PHE A 124 48.02 6.93 30.79
C PHE A 124 48.40 7.87 29.63
N GLN A 125 49.61 7.72 29.10
CA GLN A 125 50.01 8.29 27.83
C GLN A 125 49.66 7.31 26.70
N ASN A 126 49.18 7.87 25.59
CA ASN A 126 48.88 7.18 24.34
C ASN A 126 50.04 6.25 23.92
N ALA A 127 49.73 4.99 23.59
CA ALA A 127 50.69 4.14 22.89
C ALA A 127 50.64 4.45 21.38
N PRO A 128 51.78 4.77 20.72
CA PRO A 128 51.90 4.74 19.28
C PRO A 128 52.10 3.29 18.77
N ARG A 129 51.89 3.15 17.46
CA ARG A 129 52.01 1.93 16.64
C ARG A 129 53.43 1.34 16.67
N ASP A 130 53.46 0.02 16.51
CA ASP A 130 54.55 -0.85 16.02
C ASP A 130 55.92 -0.76 16.71
N VAL A 131 56.15 -1.66 17.68
CA VAL A 131 57.50 -2.13 18.06
C VAL A 131 57.42 -3.62 18.44
N GLU A 132 58.04 -4.49 17.63
CA GLU A 132 58.40 -5.84 18.03
C GLU A 132 59.44 -5.77 19.15
N ILE A 133 59.15 -6.39 20.30
CA ILE A 133 60.14 -6.60 21.38
C ILE A 133 60.14 -8.09 21.72
N ASP A 134 61.11 -8.79 21.14
CA ASP A 134 61.61 -10.06 21.66
C ASP A 134 62.25 -9.82 23.04
N ALA A 135 61.61 -10.31 24.10
CA ALA A 135 62.21 -10.51 25.42
C ALA A 135 61.42 -11.57 26.22
N PRO A 136 62.09 -12.40 27.04
CA PRO A 136 61.53 -13.66 27.53
C PRO A 136 60.38 -13.43 28.51
N MET A 137 59.23 -14.04 28.21
CA MET A 137 58.06 -14.04 29.08
C MET A 137 58.31 -14.83 30.36
N PHE A 138 58.28 -14.15 31.50
CA PHE A 138 58.13 -14.80 32.81
C PHE A 138 56.66 -15.24 33.02
N PRO A 139 56.39 -16.46 33.55
CA PRO A 139 55.03 -16.99 33.74
C PRO A 139 54.10 -16.12 34.59
N ASP A 140 54.64 -15.31 35.50
CA ASP A 140 53.87 -14.47 36.44
C ASP A 140 53.19 -13.25 35.77
N ALA A 141 53.63 -12.87 34.56
CA ALA A 141 53.03 -11.76 33.82
C ALA A 141 51.67 -12.13 33.20
N GLN A 142 51.48 -13.37 32.72
CA GLN A 142 50.20 -13.82 32.16
C GLN A 142 49.09 -13.88 33.21
N HIS A 143 49.41 -14.36 34.41
CA HIS A 143 48.45 -14.43 35.51
C HIS A 143 48.05 -13.02 35.98
N SER A 144 49.01 -12.10 36.02
CA SER A 144 48.77 -10.69 36.36
C SER A 144 47.95 -9.96 35.30
N ILE A 145 48.16 -10.23 34.00
CA ILE A 145 47.37 -9.66 32.90
C ILE A 145 45.94 -10.21 32.90
N MET A 146 45.76 -11.52 33.14
CA MET A 146 44.44 -12.15 33.23
C MET A 146 43.65 -11.63 34.43
N MET A 147 44.30 -11.50 35.60
CA MET A 147 43.70 -10.88 36.80
C MET A 147 43.34 -9.41 36.58
N CYS A 148 44.17 -8.65 35.87
CA CYS A 148 43.86 -7.29 35.48
C CYS A 148 42.67 -7.22 34.49
N GLN A 149 42.59 -8.13 33.52
CA GLN A 149 41.45 -8.20 32.59
C GLN A 149 40.14 -8.58 33.30
N GLU A 150 40.17 -9.53 34.24
CA GLU A 150 39.01 -9.88 35.08
C GLU A 150 38.60 -8.73 36.02
N GLN A 151 39.56 -8.02 36.61
CA GLN A 151 39.29 -6.85 37.45
C GLN A 151 38.74 -5.67 36.65
N ILE A 152 39.24 -5.45 35.43
CA ILE A 152 38.70 -4.45 34.51
C ILE A 152 37.25 -4.81 34.16
N LEU A 153 36.97 -6.07 33.81
CA LEU A 153 35.60 -6.52 33.52
C LEU A 153 34.66 -6.37 34.73
N TYR A 154 35.15 -6.69 35.94
CA TYR A 154 34.42 -6.56 37.21
C TYR A 154 34.01 -5.12 37.54
N ILE A 155 34.84 -4.12 37.17
CA ILE A 155 34.55 -2.70 37.40
C ILE A 155 33.76 -2.09 36.24
N CYS A 156 34.07 -2.48 35.01
CA CYS A 156 33.46 -1.91 33.80
C CYS A 156 32.00 -2.34 33.63
N ILE A 157 31.62 -3.59 33.97
CA ILE A 157 30.24 -4.05 33.81
C ILE A 157 29.27 -3.21 34.68
N PRO A 158 29.46 -3.06 36.01
CA PRO A 158 28.56 -2.25 36.84
C PRO A 158 28.49 -0.79 36.39
N LEU A 159 29.61 -0.22 35.94
CA LEU A 159 29.65 1.15 35.44
C LEU A 159 28.83 1.30 34.16
N LEU A 160 29.03 0.41 33.18
CA LEU A 160 28.28 0.41 31.93
C LEU A 160 26.80 0.13 32.16
N THR A 161 26.45 -0.76 33.09
CA THR A 161 25.07 -1.02 33.51
C THR A 161 24.43 0.24 34.08
N ASN A 162 25.10 0.93 35.02
CA ASN A 162 24.57 2.18 35.60
C ASN A 162 24.41 3.28 34.56
N VAL A 163 25.37 3.40 33.62
CA VAL A 163 25.28 4.35 32.51
C VAL A 163 24.11 4.02 31.60
N LEU A 164 23.92 2.74 31.27
CA LEU A 164 22.80 2.29 30.45
C LEU A 164 21.47 2.53 31.15
N ASP A 165 21.35 2.17 32.43
CA ASP A 165 20.15 2.43 33.24
C ASP A 165 19.82 3.93 33.25
N TYR A 166 20.83 4.79 33.46
CA TYR A 166 20.67 6.25 33.39
C TYR A 166 20.22 6.74 32.00
N ILE A 167 20.76 6.18 30.92
CA ILE A 167 20.35 6.53 29.57
C ILE A 167 18.90 6.11 29.35
N LEU A 168 18.52 4.92 29.79
CA LEU A 168 17.19 4.36 29.62
C LEU A 168 16.12 4.97 30.53
N GLU A 169 16.49 5.73 31.57
CA GLU A 169 15.52 6.55 32.32
C GLU A 169 14.87 7.62 31.42
N ASP A 170 15.61 8.13 30.43
CA ASP A 170 15.11 9.12 29.47
C ASP A 170 14.14 8.49 28.43
N PRO A 171 12.87 8.92 28.37
CA PRO A 171 11.91 8.43 27.39
C PRO A 171 12.30 8.68 25.92
N ALA A 172 13.06 9.75 25.64
CA ALA A 172 13.51 10.06 24.28
C ALA A 172 14.60 9.07 23.82
N GLU A 173 15.55 8.76 24.70
CA GLU A 173 16.60 7.76 24.44
C GLU A 173 16.00 6.35 24.32
N ARG A 174 14.99 6.01 25.14
CA ARG A 174 14.24 4.76 24.98
C ARG A 174 13.59 4.63 23.62
N ARG A 175 12.96 5.71 23.12
CA ARG A 175 12.38 5.74 21.76
C ARG A 175 13.46 5.60 20.69
N ARG A 176 14.59 6.30 20.84
CA ARG A 176 15.74 6.23 19.93
C ARG A 176 16.34 4.82 19.86
N LEU A 177 16.50 4.16 21.01
CA LEU A 177 17.05 2.82 21.15
C LEU A 177 16.01 1.70 20.94
N ARG A 178 14.75 2.06 20.64
CA ARG A 178 13.62 1.13 20.51
C ARG A 178 13.42 0.23 21.75
N VAL A 179 13.76 0.74 22.94
CA VAL A 179 13.55 0.05 24.22
C VAL A 179 12.18 0.41 24.78
N ALA A 180 11.20 -0.46 24.56
CA ALA A 180 9.82 -0.25 25.00
C ALA A 180 9.67 -0.21 26.53
N SER A 181 10.48 -0.99 27.25
CA SER A 181 10.48 -1.04 28.71
C SER A 181 11.84 -1.42 29.26
N VAL A 182 12.16 -0.92 30.45
CA VAL A 182 13.40 -1.25 31.17
C VAL A 182 13.05 -2.25 32.27
N PRO A 183 13.86 -3.30 32.51
CA PRO A 183 13.66 -4.22 33.61
C PRO A 183 13.51 -3.44 34.92
N ARG A 184 12.41 -3.67 35.65
CA ARG A 184 12.27 -3.10 36.98
C ARG A 184 13.14 -3.92 37.93
N PRO A 185 13.96 -3.29 38.79
CA PRO A 185 14.70 -4.04 39.80
C PRO A 185 13.70 -4.82 40.66
N PHE A 186 13.85 -6.13 40.67
CA PHE A 186 13.03 -7.00 41.51
C PHE A 186 13.28 -6.64 42.98
N ALA A 187 12.21 -6.49 43.76
CA ALA A 187 12.35 -6.24 45.20
C ALA A 187 13.21 -7.36 45.81
N VAL A 188 14.38 -7.01 46.34
CA VAL A 188 15.27 -7.97 47.00
C VAL A 188 14.55 -8.49 48.24
N ARG A 189 13.99 -9.69 48.14
CA ARG A 189 13.35 -10.37 49.26
C ARG A 189 14.38 -11.25 49.95
N THR A 190 14.71 -10.93 51.20
CA THR A 190 15.55 -11.82 52.01
C THR A 190 14.75 -13.05 52.42
N VAL A 191 15.05 -14.19 51.80
CA VAL A 191 14.45 -15.47 52.18
C VAL A 191 15.26 -16.07 53.32
N ARG A 192 14.61 -16.40 54.45
CA ARG A 192 15.24 -17.07 55.59
C ARG A 192 14.96 -18.57 55.54
N ALA A 193 15.93 -19.38 55.96
CA ALA A 193 15.80 -20.83 56.01
C ALA A 193 14.76 -21.28 57.06
N PRO A 194 14.12 -22.46 56.87
CA PRO A 194 14.25 -23.34 55.70
C PRO A 194 13.51 -22.80 54.48
N VAL A 195 14.06 -23.03 53.28
CA VAL A 195 13.48 -22.63 51.99
C VAL A 195 13.01 -23.88 51.26
N PRO A 196 11.75 -24.32 51.44
CA PRO A 196 11.29 -25.63 50.99
C PRO A 196 11.36 -25.80 49.46
N TRP A 197 11.25 -24.69 48.73
CA TRP A 197 11.29 -24.64 47.27
C TRP A 197 12.70 -24.47 46.70
N ARG A 198 13.77 -24.38 47.51
CA ARG A 198 15.13 -24.13 47.02
C ARG A 198 15.57 -25.18 46.00
N ALA A 199 15.35 -26.46 46.29
CA ALA A 199 15.72 -27.54 45.39
C ALA A 199 14.96 -27.45 44.06
N ALA A 200 13.64 -27.24 44.12
CA ALA A 200 12.80 -27.07 42.94
C ALA A 200 13.21 -25.84 42.09
N PHE A 201 13.53 -24.71 42.74
CA PHE A 201 14.03 -23.52 42.05
C PHE A 201 15.38 -23.77 41.38
N GLN A 202 16.34 -24.38 42.10
CA GLN A 202 17.66 -24.69 41.54
C GLN A 202 17.55 -25.66 40.35
N GLN A 203 16.66 -26.65 40.43
CA GLN A 203 16.39 -27.56 39.32
C GLN A 203 15.77 -26.84 38.13
N ALA A 204 14.75 -26.01 38.35
CA ALA A 204 14.12 -25.21 37.29
C ALA A 204 15.08 -24.20 36.66
N GLN A 205 15.94 -23.57 37.47
CA GLN A 205 16.97 -22.65 36.99
C GLN A 205 18.03 -23.37 36.16
N ALA A 206 18.48 -24.55 36.60
CA ALA A 206 19.44 -25.35 35.86
C ALA A 206 18.87 -25.80 34.51
N SER A 207 17.63 -26.31 34.48
CA SER A 207 16.94 -26.68 33.23
C SER A 207 16.73 -25.46 32.31
N ALA A 208 16.26 -24.33 32.84
CA ALA A 208 16.10 -23.13 32.02
C ALA A 208 17.44 -22.64 31.43
N ALA A 209 18.53 -22.76 32.17
CA ALA A 209 19.87 -22.38 31.71
C ALA A 209 20.42 -23.35 30.65
N SER A 210 20.10 -24.65 30.73
CA SER A 210 20.54 -25.65 29.75
C SER A 210 19.68 -25.71 28.49
N ASP A 211 18.38 -25.39 28.58
CA ASP A 211 17.42 -25.78 27.54
C ASP A 211 16.85 -24.59 26.74
N LEU A 212 16.84 -23.37 27.29
CA LEU A 212 16.10 -22.25 26.68
C LEU A 212 16.87 -21.54 25.56
N PHE A 213 18.20 -21.53 25.60
CA PHE A 213 19.13 -20.90 24.64
C PHE A 213 18.86 -19.44 24.20
N SER A 214 17.83 -18.77 24.73
CA SER A 214 17.37 -17.44 24.28
C SER A 214 18.37 -16.32 24.50
N ILE A 215 19.29 -16.48 25.46
CA ILE A 215 20.40 -15.56 25.74
C ILE A 215 21.73 -16.02 25.12
N HIS A 216 21.72 -17.10 24.32
CA HIS A 216 22.93 -17.62 23.70
C HIS A 216 23.46 -16.60 22.66
N PRO A 217 24.79 -16.34 22.59
CA PRO A 217 25.33 -15.31 21.70
C PRO A 217 24.99 -15.53 20.22
N MET A 218 24.82 -16.79 19.78
CA MET A 218 24.34 -17.10 18.43
C MET A 218 22.96 -16.49 18.11
N MET A 219 22.02 -16.49 19.06
CA MET A 219 20.70 -15.89 18.84
C MET A 219 20.82 -14.37 18.66
N LEU A 220 21.77 -13.75 19.38
CA LEU A 220 22.07 -12.32 19.21
C LEU A 220 22.65 -12.03 17.82
N HIS A 221 23.58 -12.85 17.31
CA HIS A 221 24.14 -12.69 15.96
C HIS A 221 23.06 -12.80 14.88
N ILE A 222 22.18 -13.81 14.96
CA ILE A 222 21.05 -13.98 14.03
C ILE A 222 20.08 -12.79 14.11
N HIS A 223 19.77 -12.35 15.32
CA HIS A 223 18.88 -11.20 15.52
C HIS A 223 19.48 -9.91 14.96
N TRP A 224 20.78 -9.69 15.19
CA TRP A 224 21.50 -8.53 14.69
C TRP A 224 21.56 -8.51 13.16
N LEU A 225 21.83 -9.65 12.53
CA LEU A 225 21.80 -9.80 11.07
C LEU A 225 20.44 -9.36 10.50
N TRP A 226 19.34 -9.85 11.08
CA TRP A 226 18.00 -9.46 10.66
C TRP A 226 17.78 -7.95 10.79
N LEU A 227 18.06 -7.39 11.98
CA LEU A 227 17.82 -5.96 12.24
C LEU A 227 18.57 -5.05 11.27
N HIS A 228 19.80 -5.41 10.90
CA HIS A 228 20.66 -4.54 10.09
C HIS A 228 20.51 -4.76 8.57
N GLN A 229 20.11 -5.95 8.12
CA GLN A 229 20.11 -6.28 6.69
C GLN A 229 18.72 -6.63 6.12
N PHE A 230 17.79 -7.13 6.95
CA PHE A 230 16.54 -7.71 6.47
C PHE A 230 15.28 -7.12 7.12
N SER A 231 15.41 -6.25 8.12
CA SER A 231 14.28 -5.69 8.88
C SER A 231 13.31 -4.85 8.07
N GLU A 232 13.78 -4.23 6.99
CA GLU A 232 12.98 -3.43 6.06
C GLU A 232 12.42 -4.27 4.88
N LEU A 233 12.77 -5.55 4.78
CA LEU A 233 12.24 -6.43 3.74
C LEU A 233 10.74 -6.63 3.95
N ARG A 234 9.95 -6.52 2.88
CA ARG A 234 8.49 -6.68 2.89
C ARG A 234 8.03 -7.52 1.72
N PHE A 235 6.96 -8.31 1.91
CA PHE A 235 6.26 -8.98 0.81
C PHE A 235 5.45 -7.99 -0.03
N VAL A 236 5.10 -6.83 0.53
CA VAL A 236 4.44 -5.73 -0.20
C VAL A 236 5.17 -4.43 0.08
N ARG A 237 5.70 -3.81 -0.98
CA ARG A 237 6.39 -2.52 -0.90
C ARG A 237 5.44 -1.39 -1.24
N VAL A 238 5.01 -0.65 -0.24
CA VAL A 238 4.02 0.43 -0.38
C VAL A 238 4.51 1.55 -1.30
N ALA A 239 5.81 1.86 -1.28
CA ALA A 239 6.39 2.86 -2.16
C ALA A 239 6.20 2.50 -3.64
N ASP A 240 6.45 1.24 -4.00
CA ASP A 240 6.31 0.74 -5.37
C ASP A 240 4.83 0.72 -5.81
N LEU A 241 3.90 0.41 -4.89
CA LEU A 241 2.46 0.52 -5.17
C LEU A 241 2.03 1.95 -5.50
N HIS A 242 2.58 2.96 -4.81
CA HIS A 242 2.27 4.37 -5.12
C HIS A 242 2.97 4.86 -6.39
N ALA A 243 4.13 4.29 -6.72
CA ALA A 243 4.88 4.63 -7.94
C ALA A 243 4.34 3.90 -9.19
N ALA A 244 3.51 2.87 -9.02
CA ALA A 244 2.87 2.16 -10.10
C ALA A 244 1.93 3.07 -10.91
N ALA A 245 1.71 2.73 -12.18
CA ALA A 245 0.81 3.45 -13.08
C ALA A 245 -0.67 3.14 -12.76
N LEU A 246 -1.11 3.54 -11.57
CA LEU A 246 -2.49 3.37 -11.11
C LEU A 246 -3.46 4.30 -11.87
N PRO A 247 -4.72 3.88 -12.08
CA PRO A 247 -5.33 2.62 -11.66
C PRO A 247 -5.01 1.43 -12.60
N LEU A 248 -4.97 0.22 -12.03
CA LEU A 248 -4.67 -1.02 -12.77
C LEU A 248 -5.90 -1.93 -12.86
N PRO A 249 -6.04 -2.75 -13.91
CA PRO A 249 -6.96 -3.88 -13.90
C PRO A 249 -6.72 -4.78 -12.68
N PRO A 250 -7.77 -5.34 -12.03
CA PRO A 250 -7.61 -6.14 -10.81
C PRO A 250 -6.63 -7.32 -10.95
N LEU A 251 -6.55 -7.95 -12.12
CA LEU A 251 -5.60 -9.03 -12.40
C LEU A 251 -4.15 -8.53 -12.45
N GLU A 252 -3.91 -7.36 -13.04
CA GLU A 252 -2.57 -6.77 -13.10
C GLU A 252 -2.11 -6.29 -11.72
N PHE A 253 -3.02 -5.75 -10.91
CA PHE A 253 -2.73 -5.41 -9.52
C PHE A 253 -2.35 -6.66 -8.70
N GLU A 254 -3.04 -7.79 -8.89
CA GLU A 254 -2.67 -9.07 -8.27
C GLU A 254 -1.26 -9.52 -8.70
N GLU A 255 -0.92 -9.42 -9.99
CA GLU A 255 0.41 -9.81 -10.48
C GLU A 255 1.53 -8.90 -9.95
N LEU A 256 1.26 -7.61 -9.76
CA LEU A 256 2.20 -6.69 -9.11
C LEU A 256 2.53 -7.14 -7.69
N VAL A 257 1.50 -7.44 -6.88
CA VAL A 257 1.68 -7.94 -5.50
C VAL A 257 2.39 -9.30 -5.51
N ARG A 258 2.03 -10.20 -6.42
CA ARG A 258 2.69 -11.50 -6.59
C ARG A 258 4.17 -11.35 -6.91
N THR A 259 4.53 -10.37 -7.74
CA THR A 259 5.91 -10.08 -8.10
C THR A 259 6.72 -9.61 -6.89
N HIS A 260 6.19 -8.65 -6.11
CA HIS A 260 6.81 -8.24 -4.85
C HIS A 260 7.05 -9.44 -3.92
N CYS A 261 6.05 -10.32 -3.80
CA CYS A 261 6.14 -11.47 -2.91
C CYS A 261 7.19 -12.50 -3.37
N ARG A 262 7.28 -12.73 -4.69
CA ARG A 262 8.26 -13.63 -5.31
C ARG A 262 9.70 -13.14 -5.09
N GLU A 263 9.97 -11.86 -5.31
CA GLU A 263 11.29 -11.25 -5.08
C GLU A 263 11.69 -11.29 -3.59
N ALA A 264 10.74 -11.00 -2.70
CA ALA A 264 10.96 -11.06 -1.27
C ALA A 264 11.27 -12.51 -0.82
N ARG A 265 10.52 -13.49 -1.33
CA ARG A 265 10.77 -14.92 -1.08
C ARG A 265 12.14 -15.34 -1.60
N GLU A 266 12.51 -14.92 -2.81
CA GLU A 266 13.83 -15.20 -3.37
C GLU A 266 14.94 -14.64 -2.49
N THR A 267 14.79 -13.40 -2.00
CA THR A 267 15.74 -12.79 -1.05
C THR A 267 15.84 -13.60 0.25
N LEU A 268 14.72 -14.08 0.80
CA LEU A 268 14.72 -14.92 2.00
C LEU A 268 15.48 -16.24 1.78
N CYS A 269 15.20 -16.94 0.67
CA CYS A 269 15.80 -18.24 0.37
C CYS A 269 17.27 -18.14 -0.08
N SER A 270 17.61 -17.16 -0.92
CA SER A 270 18.93 -17.05 -1.54
C SER A 270 19.94 -16.27 -0.70
N SER A 271 19.46 -15.40 0.19
CA SER A 271 20.33 -14.47 0.93
C SER A 271 20.17 -14.59 2.44
N TRP A 272 18.94 -14.52 2.98
CA TRP A 272 18.75 -14.50 4.44
C TRP A 272 19.09 -15.83 5.12
N VAL A 273 18.51 -16.94 4.66
CA VAL A 273 18.76 -18.27 5.25
C VAL A 273 20.24 -18.67 5.08
N PRO A 274 20.87 -18.51 3.90
CA PRO A 274 22.30 -18.76 3.74
C PRO A 274 23.20 -17.85 4.60
N ALA A 275 22.83 -16.57 4.78
CA ALA A 275 23.58 -15.67 5.67
C ALA A 275 23.47 -16.13 7.14
N CYS A 276 22.31 -16.64 7.57
CA CYS A 276 22.17 -17.25 8.88
C CYS A 276 23.08 -18.49 9.01
N ALA A 277 23.08 -19.38 8.01
CA ALA A 277 23.94 -20.57 7.99
C ALA A 277 25.43 -20.19 8.09
N LYS A 278 25.85 -19.14 7.37
CA LYS A 278 27.22 -18.63 7.43
C LYS A 278 27.63 -18.21 8.85
N LEU A 279 26.73 -17.60 9.63
CA LEU A 279 27.00 -17.25 11.03
C LEU A 279 27.28 -18.49 11.90
N PHE A 280 26.57 -19.60 11.68
CA PHE A 280 26.83 -20.85 12.41
C PHE A 280 28.20 -21.44 12.05
N VAL A 281 28.65 -21.30 10.80
CA VAL A 281 29.99 -21.72 10.38
C VAL A 281 31.07 -20.81 10.97
N GLU A 282 30.89 -19.49 10.90
CA GLU A 282 31.86 -18.51 11.43
C GLU A 282 32.04 -18.62 12.95
N HIS A 283 30.97 -18.93 13.68
CA HIS A 283 30.96 -19.02 15.14
C HIS A 283 30.82 -20.46 15.64
N GLN A 284 31.43 -21.42 14.94
CA GLN A 284 31.32 -22.85 15.25
C GLN A 284 31.63 -23.18 16.72
N ALA A 285 32.68 -22.55 17.27
CA ALA A 285 33.13 -22.75 18.65
C ALA A 285 32.04 -22.49 19.71
N LEU A 286 31.01 -21.70 19.40
CA LEU A 286 29.93 -21.39 20.33
C LEU A 286 28.92 -22.53 20.50
N TRP A 287 28.83 -23.46 19.55
CA TRP A 287 27.80 -24.50 19.57
C TRP A 287 28.34 -25.92 19.37
N THR A 288 29.54 -26.11 18.82
CA THR A 288 30.20 -27.43 18.77
C THR A 288 30.26 -28.14 20.13
N PRO A 289 30.49 -27.46 21.27
CA PRO A 289 30.51 -28.14 22.58
C PRO A 289 29.16 -28.78 22.98
N LEU A 290 28.06 -28.35 22.35
CA LEU A 290 26.73 -28.95 22.57
C LEU A 290 26.59 -30.29 21.84
N VAL A 291 27.45 -30.54 20.83
CA VAL A 291 27.42 -31.77 20.03
C VAL A 291 28.06 -32.92 20.83
N PRO A 292 27.37 -34.07 20.98
CA PRO A 292 27.94 -35.22 21.66
C PRO A 292 29.22 -35.69 20.98
N HIS A 293 30.20 -36.10 21.79
CA HIS A 293 31.51 -36.53 21.29
C HIS A 293 31.50 -38.00 20.80
N SER A 294 30.42 -38.73 21.05
CA SER A 294 30.20 -40.11 20.63
C SER A 294 28.93 -40.20 19.78
N ASP A 295 28.95 -41.01 18.73
CA ASP A 295 27.83 -41.20 17.79
C ASP A 295 26.53 -41.72 18.45
N SER A 296 26.62 -42.27 19.67
CA SER A 296 25.48 -42.74 20.47
C SER A 296 25.01 -41.77 21.57
N GLY A 297 25.54 -40.53 21.59
CA GLY A 297 25.23 -39.54 22.61
C GLY A 297 23.87 -38.85 22.41
N PRO A 298 23.27 -38.30 23.46
CA PRO A 298 21.96 -37.64 23.38
C PRO A 298 22.05 -36.32 22.60
N LEU A 299 21.25 -36.19 21.52
CA LEU A 299 21.22 -35.00 20.65
C LEU A 299 20.29 -33.87 21.16
N GLU A 300 19.64 -34.06 22.31
CA GLU A 300 18.58 -33.17 22.82
C GLU A 300 19.05 -31.73 22.97
N GLN A 301 20.27 -31.48 23.44
CA GLN A 301 20.80 -30.12 23.60
C GLN A 301 21.01 -29.40 22.26
N VAL A 302 21.61 -30.07 21.28
CA VAL A 302 21.82 -29.49 19.93
C VAL A 302 20.48 -29.26 19.25
N GLN A 303 19.56 -30.20 19.36
CA GLN A 303 18.21 -30.07 18.83
C GLN A 303 17.45 -28.90 19.47
N GLY A 304 17.55 -28.75 20.80
CA GLY A 304 16.99 -27.60 21.52
C GLY A 304 17.59 -26.27 21.09
N PHE A 305 18.91 -26.23 20.90
CA PHE A 305 19.63 -25.06 20.41
C PHE A 305 19.17 -24.62 19.03
N PHE A 306 19.11 -25.54 18.06
CA PHE A 306 18.62 -25.23 16.72
C PHE A 306 17.11 -24.98 16.68
N ALA A 307 16.32 -25.60 17.56
CA ALA A 307 14.92 -25.25 17.74
C ALA A 307 14.73 -23.82 18.26
N CYS A 308 15.62 -23.33 19.12
CA CYS A 308 15.63 -21.93 19.55
C CYS A 308 15.95 -20.99 18.38
N ALA A 309 16.98 -21.31 17.58
CA ALA A 309 17.31 -20.56 16.36
C ALA A 309 16.13 -20.51 15.38
N ALA A 310 15.53 -21.67 15.09
CA ALA A 310 14.37 -21.78 14.23
C ALA A 310 13.17 -20.99 14.78
N THR A 311 12.98 -20.96 16.09
CA THR A 311 11.92 -20.16 16.73
C THR A 311 12.16 -18.67 16.54
N LEU A 312 13.39 -18.19 16.73
CA LEU A 312 13.75 -16.79 16.50
C LEU A 312 13.55 -16.39 15.03
N MET A 313 14.05 -17.20 14.10
CA MET A 313 13.89 -16.97 12.65
C MET A 313 12.40 -17.02 12.24
N SER A 314 11.62 -17.93 12.82
CA SER A 314 10.17 -18.00 12.61
C SER A 314 9.47 -16.73 13.10
N GLN A 315 9.87 -16.17 14.25
CA GLN A 315 9.31 -14.91 14.75
C GLN A 315 9.62 -13.74 13.82
N GLN A 316 10.83 -13.66 13.29
CA GLN A 316 11.23 -12.64 12.31
C GLN A 316 10.39 -12.72 11.03
N LEU A 317 10.25 -13.92 10.48
CA LEU A 317 9.42 -14.18 9.30
C LEU A 317 7.95 -13.82 9.55
N ARG A 318 7.39 -14.23 10.70
CA ARG A 318 6.02 -13.90 11.10
C ARG A 318 5.79 -12.40 11.24
N GLN A 319 6.78 -11.68 11.77
CA GLN A 319 6.72 -10.22 11.88
C GLN A 319 6.67 -9.58 10.49
N MET A 320 7.55 -9.98 9.57
CA MET A 320 7.55 -9.49 8.19
C MET A 320 6.21 -9.72 7.48
N VAL A 321 5.59 -10.90 7.65
CA VAL A 321 4.26 -11.20 7.08
C VAL A 321 3.18 -10.29 7.69
N THR A 322 3.18 -10.16 9.02
CA THR A 322 2.21 -9.33 9.74
C THR A 322 2.30 -7.86 9.32
N GLU A 323 3.51 -7.34 9.19
CA GLU A 323 3.77 -5.98 8.72
C GLU A 323 3.32 -5.81 7.26
N SER A 324 3.64 -6.76 6.37
CA SER A 324 3.24 -6.72 4.96
C SER A 324 1.71 -6.74 4.77
N LEU A 325 0.99 -7.54 5.56
CA LEU A 325 -0.48 -7.55 5.58
C LEU A 325 -1.04 -6.20 6.06
N GLY A 326 -0.43 -5.64 7.11
CA GLY A 326 -0.77 -4.32 7.65
C GLY A 326 -0.51 -3.20 6.64
N ASP A 327 0.59 -3.29 5.89
CA ASP A 327 1.01 -2.34 4.87
C ASP A 327 0.02 -2.32 3.69
N LEU A 328 -0.37 -3.48 3.15
CA LEU A 328 -1.38 -3.57 2.09
C LEU A 328 -2.75 -3.05 2.58
N LEU A 329 -3.15 -3.38 3.81
CA LEU A 329 -4.37 -2.83 4.39
C LEU A 329 -4.28 -1.30 4.56
N SER A 330 -3.11 -0.77 4.97
CA SER A 330 -2.90 0.67 5.14
C SER A 330 -3.01 1.43 3.83
N PHE A 331 -2.52 0.83 2.74
CA PHE A 331 -2.68 1.35 1.39
C PHE A 331 -4.16 1.45 1.01
N LEU A 332 -4.95 0.40 1.25
CA LEU A 332 -6.40 0.43 1.00
C LEU A 332 -7.15 1.42 1.89
N LYS A 333 -6.70 1.66 3.13
CA LYS A 333 -7.35 2.60 4.07
C LYS A 333 -7.41 4.04 3.55
N MET A 334 -6.60 4.41 2.55
CA MET A 334 -6.74 5.72 1.88
C MET A 334 -8.14 5.92 1.27
N HIS A 335 -8.86 4.83 0.99
CA HIS A 335 -10.21 4.82 0.43
C HIS A 335 -11.30 4.47 1.44
N GLN A 336 -11.01 4.50 2.75
CA GLN A 336 -11.98 4.14 3.79
C GLN A 336 -13.23 5.04 3.86
N GLY A 337 -13.15 6.24 3.26
CA GLY A 337 -14.30 7.16 3.16
C GLY A 337 -15.42 6.67 2.24
N GLY A 338 -15.17 5.60 1.48
CA GLY A 338 -16.09 5.10 0.46
C GLY A 338 -16.20 6.04 -0.74
N ASN A 339 -17.14 5.72 -1.63
CA ASN A 339 -17.38 6.48 -2.85
C ASN A 339 -18.84 6.81 -3.10
N ASP A 340 -19.63 6.90 -2.03
CA ASP A 340 -20.97 7.44 -2.13
C ASP A 340 -20.93 8.95 -2.39
N PHE A 341 -21.28 9.36 -3.60
CA PHE A 341 -21.31 10.76 -4.02
C PHE A 341 -22.65 11.47 -3.75
N GLY A 342 -23.64 10.80 -3.16
CA GLY A 342 -24.96 11.39 -2.90
C GLY A 342 -25.86 11.43 -4.14
N GLU A 343 -26.39 12.60 -4.48
CA GLU A 343 -27.37 12.78 -5.58
C GLU A 343 -26.71 12.96 -6.95
N ALA A 344 -25.62 13.72 -7.02
CA ALA A 344 -24.96 14.08 -8.27
C ALA A 344 -23.45 13.84 -8.16
N TYR A 345 -22.89 13.24 -9.20
CA TYR A 345 -21.46 12.98 -9.28
C TYR A 345 -20.69 14.27 -9.56
N GLY A 346 -19.73 14.61 -8.68
CA GLY A 346 -18.79 15.72 -8.88
C GLY A 346 -17.41 15.24 -9.34
N HIS A 347 -16.89 15.76 -10.45
CA HIS A 347 -15.60 15.35 -11.01
C HIS A 347 -14.39 15.52 -10.07
N LEU A 348 -14.47 16.45 -9.11
CA LEU A 348 -13.41 16.75 -8.14
C LEU A 348 -13.69 16.18 -6.74
N GLN A 349 -14.71 15.33 -6.59
CA GLN A 349 -15.12 14.80 -5.29
C GLN A 349 -14.16 13.75 -4.74
N PHE A 350 -13.53 12.97 -5.63
CA PHE A 350 -12.58 11.92 -5.28
C PHE A 350 -11.20 12.25 -5.85
N VAL A 351 -10.38 12.94 -5.06
CA VAL A 351 -9.03 13.41 -5.48
C VAL A 351 -7.96 12.34 -5.25
N THR A 352 -8.26 11.27 -4.51
CA THR A 352 -7.35 10.16 -4.26
C THR A 352 -7.15 9.34 -5.54
N THR A 353 -5.90 8.99 -5.86
CA THR A 353 -5.56 8.11 -6.98
C THR A 353 -6.27 6.76 -6.82
N PRO A 354 -7.11 6.34 -7.78
CA PRO A 354 -7.78 5.05 -7.69
C PRO A 354 -6.82 3.88 -7.85
N VAL A 355 -7.18 2.72 -7.32
CA VAL A 355 -6.33 1.52 -7.34
C VAL A 355 -6.73 0.59 -8.48
N LEU A 356 -8.04 0.36 -8.64
CA LEU A 356 -8.59 -0.64 -9.54
C LEU A 356 -9.36 -0.01 -10.68
N THR A 357 -9.17 -0.52 -11.89
CA THR A 357 -9.98 -0.16 -13.06
C THR A 357 -11.06 -1.22 -13.31
N LEU A 358 -12.31 -0.80 -13.49
CA LEU A 358 -13.44 -1.65 -13.83
C LEU A 358 -14.05 -1.21 -15.16
N GLN A 359 -14.24 -2.14 -16.09
CA GLN A 359 -14.89 -1.83 -17.36
C GLN A 359 -16.41 -1.92 -17.23
N LEU A 360 -17.12 -1.06 -17.95
CA LEU A 360 -18.55 -1.16 -18.15
C LEU A 360 -18.83 -1.85 -19.48
N LYS A 361 -19.61 -2.92 -19.45
CA LYS A 361 -20.04 -3.66 -20.65
C LYS A 361 -21.55 -3.80 -20.70
N VAL A 362 -22.06 -4.05 -21.90
CA VAL A 362 -23.49 -4.32 -22.12
C VAL A 362 -23.74 -5.82 -22.03
N GLU A 363 -24.51 -6.23 -21.02
CA GLU A 363 -25.12 -7.56 -20.91
C GLU A 363 -26.62 -7.40 -21.12
N GLU A 364 -27.09 -7.50 -22.36
CA GLU A 364 -28.46 -7.13 -22.71
C GLU A 364 -29.52 -7.76 -21.77
N PRO A 365 -30.46 -6.95 -21.23
CA PRO A 365 -30.70 -5.52 -21.46
C PRO A 365 -30.05 -4.57 -20.42
N LYS A 366 -29.07 -5.03 -19.64
CA LYS A 366 -28.44 -4.27 -18.54
C LYS A 366 -26.97 -3.90 -18.85
N ILE A 367 -26.44 -3.00 -18.04
CA ILE A 367 -25.01 -2.69 -17.99
C ILE A 367 -24.42 -3.47 -16.82
N SER A 368 -23.32 -4.18 -17.04
CA SER A 368 -22.58 -4.92 -16.01
C SER A 368 -21.14 -4.41 -15.90
N PHE A 369 -20.48 -4.80 -14.80
CA PHE A 369 -19.07 -4.53 -14.56
C PHE A 369 -18.24 -5.72 -15.03
N ASP A 370 -17.07 -5.45 -15.60
CA ASP A 370 -16.09 -6.45 -15.97
C ASP A 370 -14.70 -6.10 -15.41
N PRO A 371 -14.12 -6.92 -14.53
CA PRO A 371 -14.76 -8.02 -13.81
C PRO A 371 -15.88 -7.55 -12.85
N ASP A 372 -16.72 -8.46 -12.35
CA ASP A 372 -17.75 -8.10 -11.37
C ASP A 372 -17.14 -7.80 -9.97
N PHE A 373 -17.95 -7.27 -9.04
CA PHE A 373 -17.44 -6.93 -7.70
C PHE A 373 -16.99 -8.15 -6.89
N ASN A 374 -17.60 -9.31 -7.08
CA ASN A 374 -17.20 -10.52 -6.38
C ASN A 374 -15.86 -11.00 -6.90
N GLU A 375 -15.68 -11.05 -8.22
CA GLU A 375 -14.42 -11.40 -8.87
C GLU A 375 -13.30 -10.40 -8.48
N CYS A 376 -13.58 -9.10 -8.48
CA CYS A 376 -12.67 -8.08 -7.96
C CYS A 376 -12.25 -8.34 -6.52
N TRP A 377 -13.22 -8.67 -5.66
CA TRP A 377 -12.93 -8.98 -4.27
C TRP A 377 -12.07 -10.24 -4.14
N GLN A 378 -12.34 -11.29 -4.94
CA GLN A 378 -11.50 -12.48 -4.96
C GLN A 378 -10.07 -12.18 -5.42
N LEU A 379 -9.89 -11.30 -6.40
CA LEU A 379 -8.58 -10.82 -6.87
C LEU A 379 -7.82 -10.08 -5.76
N LEU A 380 -8.48 -9.16 -5.07
CA LEU A 380 -7.88 -8.47 -3.90
C LEU A 380 -7.60 -9.43 -2.74
N LEU A 381 -8.50 -10.37 -2.46
CA LEU A 381 -8.32 -11.38 -1.41
C LEU A 381 -7.09 -12.26 -1.71
N ARG A 382 -6.89 -12.66 -2.96
CA ARG A 382 -5.69 -13.39 -3.39
C ARG A 382 -4.41 -12.62 -3.13
N CYS A 383 -4.41 -11.28 -3.23
CA CYS A 383 -3.23 -10.47 -2.87
C CYS A 383 -2.81 -10.73 -1.40
N PHE A 384 -3.76 -10.76 -0.46
CA PHE A 384 -3.47 -11.06 0.94
C PHE A 384 -3.01 -12.52 1.14
N HIS A 385 -3.64 -13.48 0.46
CA HIS A 385 -3.25 -14.88 0.56
C HIS A 385 -1.87 -15.15 -0.03
N VAL A 386 -1.48 -14.47 -1.11
CA VAL A 386 -0.15 -14.59 -1.72
C VAL A 386 0.95 -14.13 -0.78
N ILE A 387 0.71 -13.10 0.04
CA ILE A 387 1.66 -12.67 1.09
C ILE A 387 1.91 -13.82 2.08
N ILE A 388 0.84 -14.49 2.52
CA ILE A 388 0.89 -15.58 3.48
C ILE A 388 1.60 -16.80 2.86
N SER A 389 1.13 -17.28 1.71
CA SER A 389 1.69 -18.47 1.06
C SER A 389 3.14 -18.28 0.61
N SER A 390 3.56 -17.05 0.28
CA SER A 390 4.95 -16.75 -0.08
C SER A 390 5.93 -16.90 1.08
N SER A 391 5.43 -16.92 2.33
CA SER A 391 6.22 -17.19 3.53
C SER A 391 6.26 -18.66 3.94
N GLU A 392 5.47 -19.53 3.28
CA GLU A 392 5.39 -20.95 3.63
C GLU A 392 6.55 -21.75 3.02
N GLY A 393 7.03 -22.77 3.73
CA GLY A 393 8.06 -23.68 3.24
C GLY A 393 9.47 -23.10 3.19
N ILE A 394 9.74 -21.99 3.88
CA ILE A 394 11.11 -21.49 4.07
C ILE A 394 11.87 -22.47 4.98
N SER A 395 13.01 -22.96 4.51
CA SER A 395 13.82 -23.96 5.23
C SER A 395 14.39 -23.41 6.54
N ARG A 396 14.49 -24.29 7.54
CA ARG A 396 15.32 -24.05 8.73
C ARG A 396 16.80 -24.08 8.34
N VAL A 397 17.62 -23.36 9.11
CA VAL A 397 19.07 -23.22 8.85
C VAL A 397 19.81 -24.55 8.87
N GLU A 398 19.30 -25.54 9.61
CA GLU A 398 19.85 -26.89 9.68
C GLU A 398 19.95 -27.58 8.31
N ARG A 399 19.01 -27.30 7.38
CA ARG A 399 19.05 -27.89 6.03
C ARG A 399 20.21 -27.36 5.19
N GLU A 400 20.65 -26.14 5.46
CA GLU A 400 21.84 -25.57 4.82
C GLU A 400 23.14 -26.11 5.44
N LEU A 401 23.14 -26.26 6.77
CA LEU A 401 24.32 -26.67 7.54
C LEU A 401 24.64 -28.16 7.42
N PHE A 402 23.62 -29.01 7.38
CA PHE A 402 23.78 -30.46 7.45
C PHE A 402 23.23 -31.12 6.19
N VAL A 403 24.12 -31.79 5.44
CA VAL A 403 23.77 -32.46 4.19
C VAL A 403 22.71 -33.54 4.42
N ASP A 404 22.83 -34.28 5.52
CA ASP A 404 21.93 -35.40 5.86
C ASP A 404 20.50 -34.93 6.20
N LEU A 405 20.32 -33.65 6.55
CA LEU A 405 19.01 -33.08 6.89
C LEU A 405 18.35 -32.36 5.72
N ARG A 406 18.97 -32.37 4.53
CA ARG A 406 18.42 -31.67 3.34
C ARG A 406 17.08 -32.23 2.91
N ASP A 407 16.88 -33.53 3.04
CA ASP A 407 15.64 -34.21 2.63
C ASP A 407 14.55 -34.19 3.71
N GLU A 408 14.88 -33.74 4.93
CA GLU A 408 13.93 -33.63 6.03
C GLU A 408 13.02 -32.40 5.88
N ASN A 409 11.76 -32.51 6.32
CA ASN A 409 10.77 -31.43 6.27
C ASN A 409 10.95 -30.42 7.43
N LEU A 410 12.12 -29.79 7.46
CA LEU A 410 12.50 -28.79 8.46
C LEU A 410 12.22 -27.38 7.92
N VAL A 411 11.03 -26.86 8.21
CA VAL A 411 10.57 -25.53 7.77
C VAL A 411 10.35 -24.58 8.95
N LEU A 412 10.54 -23.29 8.70
CA LEU A 412 10.19 -22.22 9.63
C LEU A 412 8.67 -22.08 9.73
N ARG A 413 8.19 -21.69 10.91
CA ARG A 413 6.77 -21.43 11.14
C ARG A 413 6.45 -19.99 10.74
N SER A 414 5.41 -19.81 9.94
CA SER A 414 4.93 -18.49 9.52
C SER A 414 3.48 -18.26 9.97
N VAL A 415 2.89 -17.14 9.55
CA VAL A 415 1.47 -16.83 9.76
C VAL A 415 0.62 -17.75 8.87
N HIS A 416 -0.48 -18.28 9.41
CA HIS A 416 -1.44 -19.09 8.67
C HIS A 416 -2.75 -18.35 8.39
N GLN A 417 -3.49 -18.80 7.38
CA GLN A 417 -4.72 -18.14 6.93
C GLN A 417 -5.83 -18.16 8.01
N GLU A 418 -5.86 -19.18 8.85
CA GLU A 418 -6.88 -19.39 9.88
C GLU A 418 -6.64 -18.53 11.15
N GLU A 419 -5.55 -17.76 11.21
CA GLU A 419 -5.26 -16.94 12.37
C GLU A 419 -6.23 -15.76 12.51
N ALA A 420 -6.64 -15.46 13.75
CA ALA A 420 -7.57 -14.36 14.05
C ALA A 420 -7.06 -12.99 13.56
N LEU A 421 -5.73 -12.79 13.55
CA LEU A 421 -5.06 -11.63 12.98
C LEU A 421 -5.43 -11.45 11.50
N VAL A 422 -5.34 -12.52 10.71
CA VAL A 422 -5.60 -12.50 9.27
C VAL A 422 -7.07 -12.21 9.02
N ALA A 423 -7.96 -12.88 9.75
CA ALA A 423 -9.39 -12.62 9.67
C ALA A 423 -9.73 -11.15 9.99
N ASP A 424 -9.11 -10.53 10.99
CA ASP A 424 -9.32 -9.11 11.31
C ASP A 424 -8.84 -8.17 10.20
N VAL A 425 -7.67 -8.43 9.60
CA VAL A 425 -7.14 -7.67 8.46
C VAL A 425 -8.08 -7.78 7.26
N LEU A 426 -8.49 -9.00 6.90
CA LEU A 426 -9.38 -9.25 5.76
C LEU A 426 -10.76 -8.61 5.96
N ASN A 427 -11.33 -8.69 7.17
CA ASN A 427 -12.60 -8.06 7.49
C ASN A 427 -12.53 -6.53 7.36
N LYS A 428 -11.41 -5.90 7.74
CA LYS A 428 -11.20 -4.46 7.56
C LYS A 428 -11.07 -4.10 6.07
N ALA A 429 -10.31 -4.88 5.31
CA ALA A 429 -10.19 -4.70 3.86
C ALA A 429 -11.55 -4.84 3.16
N ALA A 430 -12.35 -5.84 3.53
CA ALA A 430 -13.68 -6.08 2.98
C ALA A 430 -14.62 -4.90 3.22
N ARG A 431 -14.60 -4.30 4.42
CA ARG A 431 -15.40 -3.11 4.73
C ARG A 431 -15.02 -1.93 3.84
N ILE A 432 -13.73 -1.70 3.63
CA ILE A 432 -13.23 -0.64 2.73
C ILE A 432 -13.71 -0.91 1.31
N PHE A 433 -13.50 -2.12 0.79
CA PHE A 433 -13.94 -2.50 -0.55
C PHE A 433 -15.46 -2.31 -0.73
N ASN A 434 -16.27 -2.82 0.20
CA ASN A 434 -17.72 -2.71 0.15
C ASN A 434 -18.22 -1.26 0.20
N SER A 435 -17.57 -0.38 0.97
CA SER A 435 -17.90 1.05 0.97
C SER A 435 -17.57 1.75 -0.37
N ASN A 436 -16.74 1.12 -1.21
CA ASN A 436 -16.35 1.58 -2.54
C ASN A 436 -17.10 0.89 -3.68
N THR A 437 -18.16 0.11 -3.43
CA THR A 437 -19.03 -0.43 -4.50
C THR A 437 -20.25 0.45 -4.75
N VAL A 438 -20.60 1.31 -3.79
CA VAL A 438 -21.82 2.15 -3.82
C VAL A 438 -21.79 3.16 -4.96
N GLY A 439 -20.68 3.88 -5.13
CA GLY A 439 -20.48 4.87 -6.20
C GLY A 439 -20.67 4.28 -7.59
N PRO A 440 -19.94 3.21 -7.96
CA PRO A 440 -20.11 2.53 -9.24
C PRO A 440 -21.55 2.12 -9.54
N LEU A 441 -22.23 1.50 -8.57
CA LEU A 441 -23.63 1.10 -8.71
C LEU A 441 -24.56 2.30 -8.91
N LYS A 442 -24.34 3.40 -8.18
CA LYS A 442 -25.10 4.64 -8.37
C LYS A 442 -24.83 5.27 -9.73
N TYR A 443 -23.59 5.21 -10.22
CA TYR A 443 -23.18 5.81 -11.48
C TYR A 443 -23.90 5.19 -12.69
N LEU A 444 -24.26 3.90 -12.63
CA LEU A 444 -25.08 3.25 -13.66
C LEU A 444 -26.43 3.95 -13.91
N ASN A 445 -26.97 4.67 -12.93
CA ASN A 445 -28.22 5.42 -13.10
C ASN A 445 -28.12 6.51 -14.17
N ILE A 446 -26.93 7.06 -14.43
CA ILE A 446 -26.71 8.06 -15.47
C ILE A 446 -27.01 7.48 -16.86
N TYR A 447 -26.83 6.18 -17.04
CA TYR A 447 -27.07 5.50 -18.31
C TYR A 447 -28.51 5.02 -18.50
N LYS A 448 -29.40 5.18 -17.50
CA LYS A 448 -30.82 4.84 -17.64
C LYS A 448 -31.50 5.62 -18.77
N GLU A 449 -31.01 6.83 -19.07
CA GLU A 449 -31.51 7.62 -20.20
C GLU A 449 -31.34 6.91 -21.56
N TYR A 450 -30.39 5.99 -21.68
CA TYR A 450 -30.13 5.23 -22.91
C TYR A 450 -30.79 3.83 -22.91
N SER A 451 -31.69 3.54 -21.95
CA SER A 451 -32.32 2.23 -21.79
C SER A 451 -32.99 1.71 -23.05
N ASP A 452 -33.58 2.63 -23.83
CA ASP A 452 -34.33 2.29 -25.05
C ASP A 452 -33.44 1.67 -26.13
N PHE A 453 -32.13 1.96 -26.11
CA PHE A 453 -31.14 1.34 -27.00
C PHE A 453 -30.64 0.00 -26.46
N LEU A 454 -30.67 -0.20 -25.14
CA LEU A 454 -30.24 -1.44 -24.47
C LEU A 454 -31.32 -2.53 -24.52
N ASN A 455 -32.59 -2.16 -24.39
CA ASN A 455 -33.74 -3.09 -24.38
C ASN A 455 -34.40 -3.27 -25.77
N ASN A 456 -33.78 -2.75 -26.83
CA ASN A 456 -34.28 -2.78 -28.22
C ASN A 456 -35.61 -2.03 -28.46
N LYS A 457 -36.12 -1.24 -27.51
CA LYS A 457 -37.34 -0.43 -27.68
C LYS A 457 -37.17 0.63 -28.76
N ALA A 458 -36.02 1.31 -28.81
CA ALA A 458 -35.70 2.26 -29.88
C ALA A 458 -35.73 1.60 -31.26
N GLY A 459 -35.27 0.34 -31.36
CA GLY A 459 -35.33 -0.44 -32.60
C GLY A 459 -36.77 -0.72 -33.04
N GLN A 460 -37.65 -1.05 -32.10
CA GLN A 460 -39.09 -1.28 -32.34
C GLN A 460 -39.82 0.00 -32.73
N GLU A 461 -39.55 1.12 -32.05
CA GLU A 461 -40.11 2.44 -32.38
C GLU A 461 -39.73 2.88 -33.80
N ILE A 462 -38.47 2.65 -34.20
CA ILE A 462 -38.03 2.93 -35.58
C ILE A 462 -38.73 2.00 -36.57
N SER A 463 -38.89 0.71 -36.25
CA SER A 463 -39.65 -0.22 -37.11
C SER A 463 -41.11 0.23 -37.30
N ALA A 464 -41.78 0.65 -36.23
CA ALA A 464 -43.16 1.13 -36.29
C ALA A 464 -43.26 2.43 -37.12
N PHE A 465 -42.34 3.37 -36.90
CA PHE A 465 -42.24 4.60 -37.70
C PHE A 465 -42.07 4.30 -39.19
N LEU A 466 -41.24 3.32 -39.56
CA LEU A 466 -41.04 2.94 -40.96
C LEU A 466 -42.24 2.23 -41.61
N GLN A 467 -43.22 1.75 -40.85
CA GLN A 467 -44.45 1.14 -41.38
C GLN A 467 -45.50 2.19 -41.77
N GLU A 468 -45.42 3.40 -41.20
CA GLU A 468 -46.34 4.49 -41.45
C GLU A 468 -45.79 5.44 -42.53
N ARG A 469 -46.68 6.23 -43.14
CA ARG A 469 -46.27 7.29 -44.08
C ARG A 469 -45.96 8.57 -43.31
N HIS A 470 -44.75 9.08 -43.48
CA HIS A 470 -44.29 10.30 -42.81
C HIS A 470 -43.71 11.32 -43.79
N SER A 471 -43.71 12.59 -43.38
CA SER A 471 -43.09 13.68 -44.14
C SER A 471 -41.57 13.68 -43.98
N LEU A 472 -40.86 14.29 -44.93
CA LEU A 472 -39.40 14.43 -44.83
C LEU A 472 -38.94 15.17 -43.59
N GLN A 473 -39.70 16.18 -43.18
CA GLN A 473 -39.42 16.92 -41.95
C GLN A 473 -39.53 16.03 -40.70
N ALA A 474 -40.40 15.02 -40.71
CA ALA A 474 -40.48 14.05 -39.63
C ALA A 474 -39.24 13.12 -39.59
N PHE A 475 -38.75 12.69 -40.75
CA PHE A 475 -37.49 11.94 -40.86
C PHE A 475 -36.29 12.75 -40.36
N ASP A 476 -36.18 14.01 -40.80
CA ASP A 476 -35.11 14.91 -40.39
C ASP A 476 -35.09 15.10 -38.86
N LYS A 477 -36.24 15.43 -38.27
CA LYS A 477 -36.38 15.52 -36.80
C LYS A 477 -36.00 14.24 -36.07
N LYS A 478 -36.34 13.06 -36.62
CA LYS A 478 -35.99 11.77 -35.99
C LYS A 478 -34.50 11.49 -36.09
N LEU A 479 -33.85 11.87 -37.20
CA LEU A 479 -32.40 11.77 -37.39
C LEU A 479 -31.64 12.76 -36.49
N GLU A 480 -32.09 14.02 -36.40
CA GLU A 480 -31.55 15.01 -35.45
C GLU A 480 -31.63 14.51 -34.00
N ALA A 481 -32.75 13.89 -33.62
CA ALA A 481 -32.90 13.30 -32.28
C ALA A 481 -31.89 12.17 -32.03
N LEU A 482 -31.65 11.28 -32.99
CA LEU A 482 -30.63 10.21 -32.87
C LEU A 482 -29.21 10.78 -32.84
N GLN A 483 -28.91 11.79 -33.65
CA GLN A 483 -27.61 12.49 -33.61
C GLN A 483 -27.38 13.21 -32.29
N ALA A 484 -28.42 13.79 -31.69
CA ALA A 484 -28.34 14.40 -30.37
C ALA A 484 -28.00 13.35 -29.30
N VAL A 485 -28.61 12.15 -29.36
CA VAL A 485 -28.24 11.04 -28.46
C VAL A 485 -26.79 10.60 -28.68
N HIS A 486 -26.34 10.42 -29.93
CA HIS A 486 -24.96 10.06 -30.24
C HIS A 486 -23.96 11.07 -29.68
N SER A 487 -24.22 12.36 -29.90
CA SER A 487 -23.41 13.46 -29.38
C SER A 487 -23.39 13.49 -27.85
N LYS A 488 -24.54 13.20 -27.23
CA LYS A 488 -24.65 13.13 -25.77
C LYS A 488 -23.84 11.97 -25.19
N VAL A 489 -23.86 10.79 -25.81
CA VAL A 489 -23.00 9.65 -25.42
C VAL A 489 -21.53 10.05 -25.55
N ALA A 490 -21.13 10.63 -26.68
CA ALA A 490 -19.74 11.05 -26.93
C ALA A 490 -19.24 12.14 -25.97
N SER A 491 -20.14 12.98 -25.44
CA SER A 491 -19.79 14.03 -24.47
C SER A 491 -19.58 13.51 -23.03
N ARG A 492 -19.94 12.26 -22.74
CA ARG A 492 -19.79 11.68 -21.39
C ARG A 492 -18.32 11.32 -21.12
N PRO A 493 -17.87 11.42 -19.87
CA PRO A 493 -16.51 11.02 -19.51
C PRO A 493 -16.33 9.52 -19.74
N VAL A 494 -15.28 9.15 -20.48
CA VAL A 494 -14.86 7.75 -20.68
C VAL A 494 -14.35 7.16 -19.36
N THR A 495 -13.63 7.97 -18.58
CA THR A 495 -13.00 7.56 -17.33
C THR A 495 -13.64 8.28 -16.15
N VAL A 496 -14.02 7.54 -15.10
CA VAL A 496 -14.75 8.08 -13.94
C VAL A 496 -14.07 7.63 -12.65
N HIS A 497 -13.58 8.58 -11.87
CA HIS A 497 -12.84 8.30 -10.63
C HIS A 497 -13.78 8.20 -9.43
N LEU A 498 -13.78 7.06 -8.75
CA LEU A 498 -14.68 6.73 -7.63
C LEU A 498 -13.87 6.14 -6.46
N ALA A 499 -12.96 6.96 -5.92
CA ALA A 499 -12.04 6.60 -4.84
C ALA A 499 -11.25 5.33 -5.13
N LEU A 500 -11.55 4.16 -4.52
CA LEU A 500 -10.78 2.93 -4.75
C LEU A 500 -10.86 2.45 -6.22
N VAL A 501 -11.97 2.73 -6.89
CA VAL A 501 -12.32 2.22 -8.21
C VAL A 501 -12.33 3.34 -9.24
N CYS A 502 -11.85 3.05 -10.43
CA CYS A 502 -11.99 3.86 -11.62
C CYS A 502 -12.83 3.10 -12.64
N LEU A 503 -13.93 3.69 -13.13
CA LEU A 503 -14.71 3.08 -14.20
C LEU A 503 -14.16 3.49 -15.56
N SER A 504 -14.00 2.51 -16.45
CA SER A 504 -13.84 2.73 -17.89
C SER A 504 -15.18 2.45 -18.58
N ALA A 505 -15.75 3.47 -19.19
CA ALA A 505 -16.98 3.40 -19.98
C ALA A 505 -16.70 3.29 -21.48
N GLU A 506 -15.45 3.07 -21.89
CA GLU A 506 -15.04 3.08 -23.30
C GLU A 506 -15.83 2.08 -24.15
N GLU A 507 -15.86 0.81 -23.75
CA GLU A 507 -16.57 -0.24 -24.47
C GLU A 507 -18.09 0.01 -24.48
N LEU A 508 -18.66 0.41 -23.34
CA LEU A 508 -20.06 0.80 -23.23
C LEU A 508 -20.41 1.95 -24.19
N HIS A 509 -19.58 2.99 -24.25
CA HIS A 509 -19.80 4.14 -25.12
C HIS A 509 -19.71 3.75 -26.60
N GLN A 510 -18.73 2.92 -26.97
CA GLN A 510 -18.60 2.39 -28.32
C GLN A 510 -19.84 1.57 -28.73
N ASP A 511 -20.31 0.67 -27.87
CA ASP A 511 -21.51 -0.15 -28.12
C ASP A 511 -22.78 0.71 -28.23
N LEU A 512 -23.00 1.64 -27.30
CA LEU A 512 -24.14 2.57 -27.36
C LEU A 512 -24.10 3.44 -28.63
N ALA A 513 -22.94 3.98 -29.00
CA ALA A 513 -22.78 4.78 -30.22
C ALA A 513 -23.07 3.94 -31.47
N ALA A 514 -22.60 2.69 -31.52
CA ALA A 514 -22.89 1.75 -32.60
C ALA A 514 -24.39 1.45 -32.72
N ARG A 515 -25.09 1.24 -31.60
CA ARG A 515 -26.55 1.01 -31.57
C ARG A 515 -27.33 2.22 -32.10
N VAL A 516 -26.98 3.43 -31.67
CA VAL A 516 -27.60 4.68 -32.15
C VAL A 516 -27.35 4.86 -33.65
N ARG A 517 -26.11 4.61 -34.10
CA ARG A 517 -25.73 4.68 -35.52
C ARG A 517 -26.53 3.71 -36.37
N ARG A 518 -26.67 2.45 -35.92
CA ARG A 518 -27.48 1.43 -36.59
C ARG A 518 -28.93 1.88 -36.79
N GLN A 519 -29.54 2.54 -35.81
CA GLN A 519 -30.91 3.07 -35.99
C GLN A 519 -30.96 4.23 -36.98
N SER A 520 -29.94 5.10 -36.98
CA SER A 520 -29.83 6.21 -37.93
C SER A 520 -29.68 5.69 -39.37
N GLU A 521 -28.82 4.69 -39.56
CA GLU A 521 -28.60 4.02 -40.85
C GLU A 521 -29.89 3.39 -41.40
N ARG A 522 -30.72 2.79 -40.55
CA ARG A 522 -32.02 2.22 -40.98
C ARG A 522 -32.96 3.28 -41.57
N LEU A 523 -33.08 4.45 -40.92
CA LEU A 523 -33.89 5.56 -41.43
C LEU A 523 -33.35 6.10 -42.75
N VAL A 524 -32.03 6.29 -42.82
CA VAL A 524 -31.37 6.79 -44.03
C VAL A 524 -31.51 5.83 -45.19
N LEU A 525 -31.27 4.53 -44.97
CA LEU A 525 -31.41 3.50 -46.00
C LEU A 525 -32.85 3.42 -46.53
N PHE A 526 -33.84 3.52 -45.65
CA PHE A 526 -35.24 3.59 -46.06
C PHE A 526 -35.51 4.79 -46.97
N GLN A 527 -35.06 5.99 -46.56
CA GLN A 527 -35.26 7.21 -47.35
C GLN A 527 -34.48 7.19 -48.68
N MET A 528 -33.33 6.53 -48.72
CA MET A 528 -32.57 6.29 -49.95
C MET A 528 -33.36 5.41 -50.93
N GLU A 529 -33.99 4.35 -50.43
CA GLU A 529 -34.79 3.45 -51.27
C GLU A 529 -36.07 4.10 -51.77
N GLU A 530 -36.78 4.86 -50.91
CA GLU A 530 -37.92 5.69 -51.33
C GLU A 530 -37.51 6.71 -52.39
N ASN A 531 -36.33 7.34 -52.25
CA ASN A 531 -35.82 8.27 -53.25
C ASN A 531 -35.51 7.58 -54.59
N ARG A 532 -34.96 6.35 -54.57
CA ARG A 532 -34.74 5.56 -55.79
C ARG A 532 -36.06 5.22 -56.49
N LEU A 533 -37.04 4.74 -55.74
CA LEU A 533 -38.36 4.41 -56.27
C LEU A 533 -39.04 5.66 -56.86
N MET A 534 -38.96 6.80 -56.16
CA MET A 534 -39.49 8.06 -56.66
C MET A 534 -38.81 8.50 -57.95
N ASN A 535 -37.48 8.49 -57.99
CA ASN A 535 -36.73 8.86 -59.19
C ASN A 535 -37.01 7.93 -60.37
N SER A 536 -37.15 6.63 -60.14
CA SER A 536 -37.52 5.66 -61.16
C SER A 536 -38.93 5.91 -61.68
N ARG A 537 -39.90 6.21 -60.80
CA ARG A 537 -41.27 6.58 -61.19
C ARG A 537 -41.31 7.86 -62.02
N VAL A 538 -40.52 8.86 -61.64
CA VAL A 538 -40.36 10.08 -62.45
C VAL A 538 -39.82 9.67 -63.82
N GLY A 539 -38.72 8.91 -63.89
CA GLY A 539 -38.18 8.41 -65.15
C GLY A 539 -39.22 7.72 -66.03
N TRP A 540 -40.03 6.82 -65.47
CA TRP A 540 -41.10 6.13 -66.20
C TRP A 540 -42.19 7.09 -66.69
N ALA A 541 -42.66 8.02 -65.85
CA ALA A 541 -43.67 9.00 -66.26
C ALA A 541 -43.18 9.89 -67.42
N TYR A 542 -41.89 10.21 -67.44
CA TYR A 542 -41.27 10.93 -68.55
C TYR A 542 -41.16 10.06 -69.82
N CYS A 543 -40.81 8.77 -69.70
CA CYS A 543 -40.82 7.82 -70.81
C CYS A 543 -42.21 7.63 -71.43
N ASP A 544 -43.23 7.39 -70.61
CA ASP A 544 -44.63 7.24 -71.06
C ASP A 544 -45.11 8.49 -71.83
N LEU A 545 -44.67 9.67 -71.38
CA LEU A 545 -45.01 10.93 -72.03
C LEU A 545 -44.34 11.05 -73.41
N LEU A 546 -43.10 10.59 -73.55
CA LEU A 546 -42.38 10.56 -74.83
C LEU A 546 -43.02 9.59 -75.82
N ASP A 547 -43.39 8.39 -75.38
CA ASP A 547 -44.04 7.38 -76.21
C ASP A 547 -45.38 7.90 -76.78
N GLY A 548 -46.12 8.68 -75.99
CA GLY A 548 -47.35 9.36 -76.45
C GLY A 548 -47.12 10.45 -77.50
N VAL A 549 -45.93 11.08 -77.55
CA VAL A 549 -45.59 12.10 -78.58
C VAL A 549 -45.24 11.46 -79.93
N GLU A 550 -44.84 10.18 -79.95
CA GLU A 550 -44.46 9.47 -81.19
C GLU A 550 -45.65 8.90 -81.97
N GLU A 551 -46.85 8.81 -81.39
CA GLU A 551 -48.04 8.32 -82.09
C GLU A 551 -48.56 9.29 -83.19
N PRO A 552 -48.81 8.82 -84.44
CA PRO A 552 -49.28 9.66 -85.55
C PRO A 552 -50.62 10.37 -85.29
N PHE A 553 -51.47 9.80 -84.44
CA PHE A 553 -52.79 10.33 -84.12
C PHE A 553 -52.73 11.50 -83.11
N PHE A 554 -51.67 11.54 -82.32
CA PHE A 554 -51.45 12.54 -81.27
C PHE A 554 -51.08 13.91 -81.84
N ILE A 555 -50.38 13.91 -82.97
CA ILE A 555 -49.97 15.09 -83.75
C ILE A 555 -51.19 15.90 -84.26
N THR A 556 -52.31 15.24 -84.55
CA THR A 556 -53.55 15.86 -85.04
C THR A 556 -54.41 16.45 -83.91
N ILE A 557 -54.29 15.93 -82.68
CA ILE A 557 -55.07 16.36 -81.51
C ILE A 557 -54.38 17.52 -80.77
N LEU A 558 -53.06 17.71 -80.93
CA LEU A 558 -52.28 18.71 -80.17
C LEU A 558 -52.29 20.15 -80.75
N THR A 559 -52.99 20.43 -81.84
CA THR A 559 -53.11 21.81 -82.37
C THR A 559 -53.70 22.82 -81.36
N PRO A 560 -54.57 22.44 -80.39
CA PRO A 560 -54.98 23.31 -79.27
C PRO A 560 -54.02 23.29 -78.05
N VAL A 561 -53.11 22.32 -77.95
CA VAL A 561 -52.35 22.01 -76.71
C VAL A 561 -51.01 22.75 -76.61
N CYS A 562 -50.59 23.48 -77.65
CA CYS A 562 -49.43 24.37 -77.58
C CYS A 562 -49.53 25.45 -76.47
N LYS A 563 -50.73 25.80 -76.00
CA LYS A 563 -50.94 26.68 -74.82
C LYS A 563 -50.81 25.95 -73.47
N SER A 564 -50.93 24.64 -73.43
CA SER A 564 -50.83 23.81 -72.21
C SER A 564 -49.42 23.26 -71.97
N ASN A 565 -48.47 23.46 -72.89
CA ASN A 565 -47.09 22.99 -72.75
C ASN A 565 -46.39 23.56 -71.51
N ALA A 566 -46.60 24.85 -71.22
CA ALA A 566 -46.07 25.46 -70.00
C ALA A 566 -46.68 24.82 -68.74
N VAL A 567 -47.97 24.45 -68.77
CA VAL A 567 -48.67 23.83 -67.65
C VAL A 567 -48.20 22.40 -67.42
N ILE A 568 -48.03 21.60 -68.47
CA ILE A 568 -47.54 20.22 -68.39
C ILE A 568 -46.06 20.20 -67.98
N LEU A 569 -45.21 21.04 -68.58
CA LEU A 569 -43.79 21.16 -68.21
C LEU A 569 -43.62 21.69 -66.78
N HIS A 570 -44.43 22.65 -66.35
CA HIS A 570 -44.42 23.15 -64.97
C HIS A 570 -44.94 22.08 -64.01
N ALA A 571 -45.99 21.32 -64.36
CA ALA A 571 -46.47 20.20 -63.56
C ALA A 571 -45.37 19.14 -63.40
N LEU A 572 -44.74 18.70 -64.49
CA LEU A 572 -43.64 17.73 -64.48
C LEU A 572 -42.40 18.24 -63.71
N SER A 573 -42.03 19.50 -63.91
CA SER A 573 -40.94 20.14 -63.14
C SER A 573 -41.28 20.24 -61.65
N SER A 574 -42.54 20.48 -61.30
CA SER A 574 -43.00 20.48 -59.90
C SER A 574 -42.97 19.07 -59.29
N THR A 575 -43.14 18.02 -60.09
CA THR A 575 -43.00 16.62 -59.68
C THR A 575 -41.55 16.27 -59.29
N ASN A 576 -40.56 17.03 -59.77
CA ASN A 576 -39.15 16.84 -59.42
C ASN A 576 -38.75 17.54 -58.11
N GLU A 577 -39.53 18.51 -57.61
CA GLU A 577 -39.20 19.19 -56.35
C GLU A 577 -39.07 18.26 -55.14
N PRO A 578 -39.96 17.28 -54.90
CA PRO A 578 -39.84 16.40 -53.74
C PRO A 578 -38.61 15.49 -53.84
N ALA A 579 -38.22 15.07 -55.05
CA ALA A 579 -36.97 14.35 -55.28
C ALA A 579 -35.76 15.23 -54.94
N GLY A 580 -35.77 16.51 -55.31
CA GLY A 580 -34.75 17.48 -54.88
C GLY A 580 -34.66 17.67 -53.37
N ARG A 581 -35.80 17.77 -52.68
CA ARG A 581 -35.84 17.89 -51.21
C ARG A 581 -35.30 16.62 -50.52
N ASN A 582 -35.66 15.43 -51.01
CA ASN A 582 -35.10 14.15 -50.54
C ASN A 582 -33.57 14.11 -50.70
N ILE A 583 -33.09 14.52 -51.87
CA ILE A 583 -31.67 14.50 -52.21
C ILE A 583 -30.87 15.45 -51.31
N SER A 584 -31.41 16.63 -51.02
CA SER A 584 -30.81 17.61 -50.11
C SER A 584 -30.75 17.08 -48.68
N LEU A 585 -31.81 16.43 -48.20
CA LEU A 585 -31.81 15.78 -46.89
C LEU A 585 -30.77 14.66 -46.83
N LEU A 586 -30.72 13.78 -47.83
CA LEU A 586 -29.79 12.65 -47.84
C LEU A 586 -28.32 13.11 -47.89
N GLN A 587 -28.02 14.26 -48.50
CA GLN A 587 -26.67 14.82 -48.54
C GLN A 587 -26.11 15.17 -47.15
N SER A 588 -26.96 15.53 -46.18
CA SER A 588 -26.49 15.85 -44.82
C SER A 588 -26.15 14.61 -43.98
N TYR A 589 -26.52 13.41 -44.43
CA TYR A 589 -26.37 12.18 -43.64
C TYR A 589 -25.54 11.08 -44.34
N THR A 590 -25.49 11.02 -45.68
CA THR A 590 -24.74 9.98 -46.40
C THR A 590 -24.05 10.43 -47.69
N TRP A 591 -22.95 9.72 -48.01
CA TRP A 591 -22.34 9.74 -49.33
C TRP A 591 -23.13 8.85 -50.30
N LYS A 592 -23.41 9.36 -51.50
CA LYS A 592 -24.26 8.67 -52.50
C LYS A 592 -23.43 7.75 -53.38
N ARG A 593 -23.95 6.57 -53.72
CA ARG A 593 -23.31 5.66 -54.68
C ARG A 593 -23.36 6.27 -56.09
N ALA A 594 -22.42 5.89 -56.96
CA ALA A 594 -22.35 6.40 -58.32
C ALA A 594 -23.65 6.17 -59.11
N GLU A 595 -24.32 5.05 -58.89
CA GLU A 595 -25.62 4.72 -59.48
C GLU A 595 -26.73 5.68 -59.02
N ASP A 596 -26.76 6.01 -57.72
CA ASP A 596 -27.72 6.96 -57.15
C ASP A 596 -27.48 8.36 -57.71
N ILE A 597 -26.22 8.76 -57.87
CA ILE A 597 -25.85 10.05 -58.45
C ILE A 597 -26.32 10.13 -59.91
N LYS A 598 -26.11 9.07 -60.69
CA LYS A 598 -26.57 9.00 -62.08
C LYS A 598 -28.09 9.09 -62.19
N LEU A 599 -28.82 8.32 -61.37
CA LEU A 599 -30.28 8.32 -61.33
C LEU A 599 -30.83 9.70 -60.92
N ASN A 600 -30.24 10.32 -59.89
CA ASN A 600 -30.59 11.68 -59.48
C ASN A 600 -30.33 12.69 -60.61
N GLY A 601 -29.19 12.60 -61.30
CA GLY A 601 -28.86 13.48 -62.42
C GLY A 601 -29.86 13.37 -63.57
N GLN A 602 -30.26 12.14 -63.92
CA GLN A 602 -31.28 11.91 -64.95
C GLN A 602 -32.61 12.60 -64.63
N VAL A 603 -33.08 12.52 -63.37
CA VAL A 603 -34.31 13.19 -62.91
C VAL A 603 -34.28 14.70 -63.15
N PHE A 604 -33.17 15.38 -62.89
CA PHE A 604 -33.06 16.82 -63.11
C PHE A 604 -32.86 17.21 -64.58
N HIS A 605 -32.36 16.32 -65.44
CA HIS A 605 -32.19 16.58 -66.88
C HIS A 605 -33.45 16.32 -67.71
N TRP A 606 -34.38 15.49 -67.22
CA TRP A 606 -35.63 15.16 -67.90
C TRP A 606 -36.48 16.36 -68.36
N PRO A 607 -36.68 17.43 -67.57
CA PRO A 607 -37.43 18.61 -68.01
C PRO A 607 -36.85 19.29 -69.25
N ASP A 608 -35.53 19.45 -69.31
CA ASP A 608 -34.85 20.09 -70.44
C ASP A 608 -34.88 19.19 -71.67
N HIS A 609 -34.71 17.88 -71.47
CA HIS A 609 -34.79 16.90 -72.55
C HIS A 609 -36.19 16.87 -73.19
N ILE A 610 -37.26 16.79 -72.39
CA ILE A 610 -38.63 16.82 -72.92
C ILE A 610 -38.94 18.14 -73.62
N ARG A 611 -38.45 19.29 -73.10
CA ARG A 611 -38.62 20.58 -73.79
C ARG A 611 -38.04 20.54 -75.20
N SER A 612 -36.83 20.00 -75.36
CA SER A 612 -36.18 19.88 -76.68
C SER A 612 -36.95 18.97 -77.64
N VAL A 613 -37.54 17.87 -77.15
CA VAL A 613 -38.36 16.94 -77.96
C VAL A 613 -39.67 17.61 -78.38
N PHE A 614 -40.30 18.37 -77.49
CA PHE A 614 -41.50 19.14 -77.83
C PHE A 614 -41.20 20.25 -78.87
N GLU A 615 -40.11 20.99 -78.74
CA GLU A 615 -39.70 21.99 -79.73
C GLU A 615 -39.42 21.35 -81.10
N ALA A 616 -38.72 20.21 -81.12
CA ALA A 616 -38.44 19.47 -82.35
C ALA A 616 -39.72 18.93 -83.01
N SER A 617 -40.67 18.42 -82.22
CA SER A 617 -41.95 17.91 -82.74
C SER A 617 -42.86 19.03 -83.24
N VAL A 618 -42.90 20.20 -82.58
CA VAL A 618 -43.58 21.41 -83.07
C VAL A 618 -42.97 21.90 -84.38
N THR A 619 -41.64 21.96 -84.47
CA THR A 619 -40.93 22.35 -85.70
C THR A 619 -41.29 21.41 -86.85
N ARG A 620 -41.26 20.09 -86.62
CA ARG A 620 -41.64 19.07 -87.60
C ARG A 620 -43.10 19.19 -88.05
N LEU A 621 -44.00 19.55 -87.13
CA LEU A 621 -45.41 19.82 -87.39
C LEU A 621 -45.61 21.04 -88.28
N GLN A 622 -44.90 22.13 -87.99
CA GLN A 622 -44.92 23.35 -88.81
C GLN A 622 -44.41 23.06 -90.22
N THR A 623 -43.29 22.34 -90.37
CA THR A 623 -42.77 21.96 -91.68
C THR A 623 -43.76 21.09 -92.47
N ARG A 624 -44.44 20.12 -91.83
CA ARG A 624 -45.47 19.31 -92.48
C ARG A 624 -46.71 20.12 -92.85
N ARG A 625 -47.10 21.09 -92.02
CA ARG A 625 -48.20 22.01 -92.31
C ARG A 625 -47.87 22.89 -93.53
N GLU A 626 -46.68 23.49 -93.55
CA GLU A 626 -46.20 24.29 -94.68
C GLU A 626 -46.13 23.46 -95.98
N GLN A 627 -45.71 22.18 -95.89
CA GLN A 627 -45.75 21.27 -97.03
C GLN A 627 -47.19 20.99 -97.50
N ALA A 628 -48.13 20.72 -96.59
CA ALA A 628 -49.53 20.48 -96.95
C ALA A 628 -50.25 21.74 -97.46
N GLU A 629 -49.92 22.93 -96.95
CA GLU A 629 -50.44 24.22 -97.45
C GLU A 629 -49.87 24.59 -98.83
N ASN A 630 -48.68 24.11 -99.18
CA ASN A 630 -48.09 24.27 -100.52
C ASN A 630 -48.61 23.23 -101.53
N GLU A 631 -49.25 22.15 -101.08
CA GLU A 631 -49.85 21.10 -101.91
C GLU A 631 -51.36 21.32 -102.20
N LEU A 632 -51.97 22.35 -101.59
CA LEU A 632 -53.32 22.85 -101.82
C LEU A 632 -53.30 24.07 -102.76
#